data_AF-A0A925NIJ3-F1
#
_entry.id   AF-A0A925NIJ3-F1
#
_cell.length_a   1.000
_cell.length_b   1.000
_cell.length_c   1.000
_cell.angle_alpha   90.00
_cell.angle_beta   90.00
_cell.angle_gamma   90.00
#
_symmetry.space_group_name_H-M   'P 1'
#
loop_
_entity.id
_entity.type
_entity.pdbx_description
1 polymer ?
#
loop_
_entity_poly.entity_id
_entity_poly.type
_entity_poly.pdbx_seq_one_letter_code
_entity_poly.pdbx_strand_id
1 'polypeptide(L)'
;THPMLHYSYQNVDEFTKAMDKYARLSASEFKNDGSHKWRTNPLNELLHPAWTFVARYLFRLGFLDGKLGLQLNLIYSDYVRSKIKYTREQTQSQT
;
A
#
# COMPACT_ATOMS: atom_id res chain seq x y z
N THR A 1 -3.61 31.96 -0.04
CA THR A 1 -3.88 30.71 -0.79
C THR A 1 -2.56 30.19 -1.32
N HIS A 2 -2.02 29.12 -0.73
CA HIS A 2 -0.78 28.51 -1.24
C HIS A 2 -1.15 27.60 -2.42
N PRO A 3 -0.63 27.84 -3.64
CA PRO A 3 -0.89 26.96 -4.77
C PRO A 3 -0.25 25.58 -4.52
N MET A 4 -1.07 24.53 -4.52
CA MET A 4 -0.58 23.15 -4.48
C MET A 4 -0.16 22.75 -5.90
N LEU A 5 1.13 22.54 -6.11
CA LEU A 5 1.68 22.07 -7.38
C LEU A 5 1.45 20.56 -7.50
N HIS A 6 0.49 20.14 -8.35
CA HIS A 6 0.23 18.74 -8.64
C HIS A 6 1.12 18.25 -9.80
N TYR A 7 2.27 17.66 -9.45
CA TYR A 7 3.13 17.00 -10.44
C TYR A 7 2.66 15.57 -10.69
N SER A 8 2.55 15.21 -11.97
CA SER A 8 2.31 13.81 -12.37
C SER A 8 3.61 13.03 -12.29
N TYR A 9 3.56 11.84 -11.68
CA TYR A 9 4.70 10.93 -11.64
C TYR A 9 5.09 10.51 -13.06
N GLN A 10 6.36 10.69 -13.43
CA GLN A 10 6.82 10.44 -14.79
C GLN A 10 7.29 8.99 -14.99
N ASN A 11 7.58 8.29 -13.90
CA ASN A 11 8.14 6.95 -13.94
C ASN A 11 7.56 6.05 -12.83
N VAL A 12 7.68 4.74 -13.05
CA VAL A 12 7.12 3.71 -12.15
C VAL A 12 7.87 3.68 -10.81
N ASP A 13 9.17 3.98 -10.80
CA ASP A 13 9.99 3.99 -9.58
C ASP A 13 9.59 5.12 -8.63
N GLU A 14 9.39 6.32 -9.14
CA GLU A 14 8.91 7.48 -8.42
C GLU A 14 7.50 7.24 -7.87
N PHE A 15 6.62 6.62 -8.68
CA PHE A 15 5.31 6.19 -8.21
C PHE A 15 5.41 5.16 -7.07
N THR A 16 6.31 4.18 -7.18
CA THR A 16 6.54 3.16 -6.15
C THR A 16 7.07 3.79 -4.86
N LYS A 17 8.01 4.73 -4.95
CA LYS A 17 8.52 5.51 -3.81
C LYS A 17 7.43 6.37 -3.16
N ALA A 18 6.56 6.97 -3.97
CA ALA A 18 5.41 7.71 -3.46
C ALA A 18 4.46 6.78 -2.70
N MET A 19 4.13 5.62 -3.26
CA MET A 19 3.33 4.60 -2.58
C MET A 19 3.97 4.16 -1.27
N ASP A 20 5.29 3.92 -1.23
CA ASP A 20 6.00 3.58 0.00
C ASP A 20 5.88 4.67 1.08
N LYS A 21 6.06 5.94 0.68
CA LYS A 21 5.86 7.09 1.56
C LYS A 21 4.43 7.12 2.12
N TYR A 22 3.42 6.91 1.27
CA TYR A 22 2.03 6.84 1.72
C TYR A 22 1.76 5.65 2.64
N ALA A 23 2.41 4.50 2.39
CA ALA A 23 2.27 3.32 3.23
C ALA A 23 2.75 3.60 4.66
N ARG A 24 3.89 4.28 4.80
CA ARG A 24 4.41 4.73 6.11
C ARG A 24 3.49 5.72 6.79
N LEU A 25 2.91 6.67 6.05
CA LEU A 25 1.98 7.66 6.60
C LEU A 25 0.72 6.97 7.13
N SER A 26 0.09 6.12 6.33
CA SER A 26 -1.08 5.34 6.75
C SER A 26 -0.78 4.41 7.92
N ALA A 27 0.44 3.86 8.00
CA ALA A 27 0.85 3.06 9.15
C ALA A 27 0.86 3.88 10.45
N SER A 28 1.38 5.11 10.39
CA SER A 28 1.37 6.05 11.52
C SER A 28 -0.05 6.42 11.93
N GLU A 29 -0.96 6.63 10.98
CA GLU A 29 -2.38 6.89 11.24
C GLU A 29 -3.06 5.69 11.93
N PHE A 30 -2.87 4.47 11.44
CA PHE A 30 -3.46 3.28 12.07
C PHE A 30 -2.94 3.01 13.47
N LYS A 31 -1.71 3.42 13.76
CA LYS A 31 -1.16 3.39 15.10
C LYS A 31 -1.91 4.38 16.00
N ASN A 32 -2.11 5.62 15.56
CA ASN A 32 -2.82 6.66 16.29
C ASN A 32 -4.30 6.30 16.53
N ASP A 33 -4.97 5.68 15.55
CA ASP A 33 -6.38 5.28 15.64
C ASP A 33 -6.62 4.02 16.50
N GLY A 34 -5.57 3.35 17.00
CA GLY A 34 -5.71 2.16 17.84
C GLY A 34 -6.15 0.88 17.10
N SER A 35 -6.41 0.95 15.78
CA SER A 35 -6.82 -0.19 14.94
C SER A 35 -5.66 -1.14 14.56
N HIS A 36 -4.46 -0.96 15.12
CA HIS A 36 -3.27 -1.74 14.78
C HIS A 36 -3.38 -3.22 15.19
N LYS A 37 -4.10 -3.55 16.27
CA LYS A 37 -4.14 -4.92 16.85
C LYS A 37 -4.63 -6.01 15.91
N TRP A 38 -5.64 -5.73 15.08
CA TRP A 38 -6.16 -6.70 14.10
C TRP A 38 -5.28 -6.78 12.83
N ARG A 39 -4.49 -5.74 12.56
CA ARG A 39 -3.74 -5.58 11.31
C ARG A 39 -2.29 -6.05 11.42
N THR A 40 -1.75 -6.21 12.63
CA THR A 40 -0.40 -6.73 12.87
C THR A 40 -0.27 -8.26 12.81
N ASN A 41 -1.38 -8.98 12.57
CA ASN A 41 -1.34 -10.43 12.43
C ASN A 41 -0.51 -10.83 11.19
N PRO A 42 0.54 -11.67 11.32
CA PRO A 42 1.38 -12.09 10.20
C PRO A 42 0.60 -12.80 9.07
N LEU A 43 -0.52 -13.45 9.37
CA LEU A 43 -1.38 -14.05 8.33
C LEU A 43 -2.02 -12.98 7.43
N ASN A 44 -2.38 -11.83 8.01
CA ASN A 44 -2.96 -10.71 7.26
C ASN A 44 -1.91 -10.01 6.37
N GLU A 45 -0.62 -10.12 6.72
CA GLU A 45 0.49 -9.57 5.91
C GLU A 45 0.60 -10.23 4.53
N LEU A 46 0.18 -11.49 4.36
CA LEU A 46 0.20 -12.19 3.08
C LEU A 46 -1.21 -12.29 2.45
N LEU A 47 -2.22 -12.65 3.24
CA LEU A 47 -3.57 -12.87 2.72
C LEU A 47 -4.21 -11.59 2.19
N HIS A 48 -4.02 -10.48 2.89
CA HIS A 48 -4.65 -9.21 2.53
C HIS A 48 -4.09 -8.60 1.23
N PRO A 49 -2.77 -8.51 1.01
CA PRO A 49 -2.24 -8.05 -0.28
C PRO A 49 -2.54 -9.02 -1.42
N ALA A 50 -2.47 -10.34 -1.19
CA ALA A 50 -2.83 -11.33 -2.21
C ALA A 50 -4.30 -11.22 -2.63
N TRP A 51 -5.22 -11.10 -1.67
CA TRP A 51 -6.63 -10.86 -1.96
C TRP A 51 -6.84 -9.54 -2.69
N THR A 52 -6.12 -8.48 -2.30
CA THR A 52 -6.24 -7.16 -2.94
C THR A 52 -5.76 -7.21 -4.39
N PHE A 53 -4.66 -7.92 -4.65
CA PHE A 53 -4.14 -8.16 -5.99
C PHE A 53 -5.15 -8.93 -6.84
N VAL A 54 -5.62 -10.09 -6.37
CA VAL A 54 -6.59 -10.92 -7.09
C VAL A 54 -7.88 -10.14 -7.34
N ALA A 55 -8.37 -9.44 -6.32
CA ALA A 55 -9.62 -8.70 -6.44
C ALA A 55 -9.50 -7.53 -7.42
N ARG A 56 -8.42 -6.74 -7.36
CA ARG A 56 -8.22 -5.65 -8.34
C ARG A 56 -7.93 -6.19 -9.74
N TYR A 57 -7.11 -7.23 -9.87
CA TYR A 57 -6.73 -7.76 -11.17
C TYR A 57 -7.90 -8.43 -11.89
N LEU A 58 -8.70 -9.22 -11.17
CA LEU A 58 -9.85 -9.93 -11.75
C LEU A 58 -11.13 -9.09 -11.78
N PHE A 59 -11.54 -8.47 -10.67
CA PHE A 59 -12.82 -7.73 -10.64
C PHE A 59 -12.76 -6.36 -11.33
N ARG A 60 -11.59 -5.71 -11.39
CA ARG A 60 -11.45 -4.47 -12.19
C ARG A 60 -10.96 -4.73 -13.60
N LEU A 61 -10.95 -5.99 -14.05
CA LEU A 61 -10.54 -6.36 -15.40
C LEU A 61 -9.13 -5.83 -15.73
N GLY A 62 -8.23 -5.79 -14.74
CA GLY A 62 -6.88 -5.26 -14.92
C GLY A 62 -6.02 -6.09 -15.89
N PHE A 63 -6.48 -7.28 -16.26
CA PHE A 63 -5.92 -8.05 -17.37
C PHE A 63 -6.18 -7.43 -18.75
N LEU A 64 -7.21 -6.59 -18.90
CA LEU A 64 -7.50 -5.87 -20.16
C LEU A 64 -6.42 -4.83 -20.47
N ASP A 65 -5.82 -4.24 -19.44
CA ASP A 65 -4.69 -3.30 -19.58
C ASP A 65 -3.34 -4.00 -19.82
N GLY A 66 -3.35 -5.34 -19.93
CA GLY A 66 -2.17 -6.15 -20.24
C GLY A 66 -1.04 -5.99 -19.21
N LYS A 67 0.17 -5.64 -19.70
CA LYS A 67 1.38 -5.53 -18.87
C LYS A 67 1.30 -4.37 -17.87
N LEU A 68 0.67 -3.26 -18.24
CA LEU A 68 0.55 -2.08 -17.37
C LEU A 68 -0.37 -2.37 -16.18
N GLY A 69 -1.51 -3.03 -16.44
CA GLY A 69 -2.43 -3.46 -15.38
C GLY A 69 -1.77 -4.45 -14.40
N LEU A 70 -0.93 -5.35 -14.88
CA LEU A 70 -0.15 -6.25 -14.02
C LEU A 70 0.81 -5.45 -13.11
N GLN A 71 1.63 -4.57 -13.70
CA GLN A 71 2.61 -3.76 -12.95
C GLN A 71 1.93 -2.89 -11.89
N LEU A 72 0.83 -2.22 -12.24
CA LEU A 72 0.11 -1.35 -11.32
C LEU A 72 -0.47 -2.13 -10.13
N ASN A 73 -1.07 -3.30 -10.40
CA ASN A 73 -1.63 -4.14 -9.34
C ASN A 73 -0.54 -4.74 -8.43
N LEU A 74 0.64 -5.05 -8.97
CA LEU A 74 1.80 -5.47 -8.17
C LEU A 74 2.24 -4.35 -7.21
N ILE A 75 2.36 -3.11 -7.70
CA ILE A 75 2.72 -1.96 -6.86
C ILE A 75 1.67 -1.73 -5.76
N TYR A 76 0.39 -1.86 -6.08
CA TYR A 76 -0.67 -1.75 -5.08
C TYR A 76 -0.65 -2.87 -4.04
N SER A 77 -0.33 -4.10 -4.46
CA SER A 77 -0.16 -5.23 -3.55
C SER A 77 1.01 -4.98 -2.60
N ASP A 78 2.14 -4.51 -3.14
CA ASP A 78 3.32 -4.18 -2.35
C ASP A 78 3.05 -3.03 -1.37
N TYR A 79 2.32 -1.99 -1.79
CA TYR A 79 1.84 -0.93 -0.92
C TYR A 79 1.05 -1.47 0.29
N VAL A 80 0.08 -2.38 0.07
CA VAL A 80 -0.72 -2.95 1.16
C VAL A 80 0.15 -3.75 2.13
N ARG A 81 1.10 -4.52 1.60
CA ARG A 81 2.04 -5.29 2.40
C ARG A 81 2.96 -4.39 3.22
N SER A 82 3.60 -3.40 2.59
CA SER A 82 4.49 -2.45 3.24
C SER A 82 3.78 -1.67 4.34
N LYS A 83 2.53 -1.26 4.10
CA LYS A 83 1.68 -0.61 5.12
C LYS A 83 1.51 -1.47 6.38
N ILE A 84 1.20 -2.77 6.22
CA ILE A 84 1.06 -3.70 7.35
C ILE A 84 2.39 -3.89 8.07
N LYS A 85 3.47 -4.08 7.32
CA LYS A 85 4.83 -4.22 7.85
C LYS A 85 5.23 -3.00 8.69
N TYR A 86 5.04 -1.79 8.17
CA TYR A 86 5.34 -0.55 8.89
C TYR A 86 4.48 -0.37 10.14
N THR A 87 3.20 -0.70 10.10
CA THR A 87 2.35 -0.67 11.30
C THR A 87 2.91 -1.59 12.38
N ARG A 88 3.38 -2.79 12.01
CA ARG A 88 4.00 -3.73 12.96
C ARG A 88 5.31 -3.19 13.53
N GLU A 89 6.21 -2.71 12.69
CA GLU A 89 7.50 -2.12 13.11
C GLU A 89 7.28 -0.94 14.06
N GLN A 90 6.38 -0.01 13.72
CA GLN A 90 6.06 1.14 14.56
C GLN A 90 5.38 0.76 15.88
N THR A 91 4.65 -0.36 15.93
CA THR A 91 4.08 -0.89 17.18
C THR A 91 5.18 -1.48 18.07
N GLN A 92 6.17 -2.14 17.49
CA GLN A 92 7.28 -2.76 18.22
C GLN A 92 8.24 -1.72 18.84
N SER A 93 8.52 -0.59 18.16
CA SER A 93 9.44 0.45 18.66
C SER A 93 8.96 1.25 19.89
N GLN A 94 7.78 0.96 20.44
CA GLN A 94 7.24 1.62 21.65
C GLN A 94 7.15 0.72 22.88
N THR A 95 7.58 -0.54 22.77
CA THR A 95 7.69 -1.46 23.91
C THR A 95 9.12 -1.47 24.42
#